data_AF-A0A937F3N1-F1
#
_entry.id   AF-A0A937F3N1-F1
#
_cell.length_a   1.000
_cell.length_b   1.000
_cell.length_c   1.000
_cell.angle_alpha   90.00
_cell.angle_beta   90.00
_cell.angle_gamma   90.00
#
_symmetry.space_group_name_H-M   'P 1'
#
loop_
_entity.id
_entity.type
_entity.pdbx_description
1 polymer ?
#
loop_
_entity_poly.entity_id
_entity_poly.type
_entity_poly.pdbx_seq_one_letter_code
_entity_poly.pdbx_strand_id
1 'polypeptide(L)' 'MTPLELRERGYQALVSQLGQIDTIRFLQQMGWGAGDYTQERQESLDTVTREEFLQNLYELRARKAD' A
#
# COMPACT_ATOMS: atom_id res chain seq x y z
N MET A 1 0.43 4.50 -15.45
CA MET A 1 -0.51 3.39 -15.23
C MET A 1 -1.53 3.84 -14.21
N THR A 2 -2.80 3.89 -14.58
CA THR A 2 -3.88 4.23 -13.64
C THR A 2 -4.11 3.07 -12.66
N PRO A 3 -4.77 3.29 -11.51
CA PRO A 3 -5.13 2.21 -10.60
C PRO A 3 -5.95 1.09 -11.27
N LEU A 4 -6.81 1.46 -12.23
CA LEU A 4 -7.59 0.50 -13.00
C LEU A 4 -6.67 -0.37 -13.87
N GLU A 5 -5.78 0.26 -14.64
CA GLU A 5 -4.82 -0.45 -15.51
C GLU A 5 -3.90 -1.37 -14.71
N LEU A 6 -3.47 -0.95 -13.51
CA LEU A 6 -2.65 -1.76 -12.61
C LEU A 6 -3.40 -3.00 -12.13
N ARG A 7 -4.67 -2.83 -11.73
CA ARG A 7 -5.52 -3.93 -11.28
C ARG A 7 -5.79 -4.93 -12.40
N GLU A 8 -6.09 -4.45 -13.61
CA GLU A 8 -6.30 -5.30 -14.78
C GLU A 8 -5.06 -6.12 -15.13
N ARG A 9 -3.88 -5.49 -15.16
CA ARG A 9 -2.62 -6.19 -15.36
C ARG A 9 -2.33 -7.23 -14.29
N GLY A 10 -2.61 -6.90 -13.02
CA GLY A 10 -2.44 -7.83 -11.89
C GLY A 10 -3.31 -9.07 -12.04
N TYR A 11 -4.59 -8.89 -12.38
CA TYR A 11 -5.49 -10.02 -12.62
C TYR A 11 -5.06 -10.86 -13.82
N GLN A 12 -4.66 -10.23 -14.92
CA GLN A 12 -4.15 -10.97 -16.09
C GLN A 12 -2.91 -11.79 -15.75
N ALA A 13 -1.97 -11.23 -14.99
CA ALA A 13 -0.79 -11.96 -14.54
C ALA A 13 -1.16 -13.19 -13.71
N LEU A 14 -2.06 -13.05 -12.72
CA LEU A 14 -2.52 -14.17 -11.89
C LEU A 14 -3.22 -15.25 -12.73
N VAL A 15 -4.15 -14.86 -13.60
CA VAL A 15 -4.88 -15.82 -14.46
C VAL A 15 -3.92 -16.54 -15.41
N SER A 16 -2.90 -15.84 -15.94
CA SER A 16 -1.93 -16.44 -16.86
C SER A 16 -1.07 -17.53 -16.19
N GLN A 17 -0.81 -17.41 -14.89
CA GLN A 17 0.07 -18.33 -14.14
C GLN A 17 -0.71 -19.43 -13.42
N LEU A 18 -1.87 -19.11 -12.86
CA LEU A 18 -2.63 -20.00 -11.99
C LEU A 18 -3.87 -20.58 -12.69
N GLY A 19 -4.29 -19.99 -13.81
CA GLY A 19 -5.62 -20.23 -14.37
C GLY A 19 -6.72 -19.56 -13.55
N GLN A 20 -7.93 -19.53 -14.12
CA GLN A 20 -9.03 -18.72 -13.59
C GLN A 20 -9.57 -19.23 -12.26
N ILE A 21 -9.69 -20.55 -12.10
CA ILE A 21 -10.21 -21.17 -10.87
C ILE A 21 -9.27 -20.91 -9.69
N ASP A 22 -7.99 -21.18 -9.85
CA ASP A 22 -7.04 -21.04 -8.75
C ASP A 22 -6.71 -19.57 -8.46
N THR A 23 -6.85 -18.67 -9.44
CA THR A 23 -6.83 -17.22 -9.18
C THR A 23 -7.96 -16.78 -8.26
N ILE A 24 -9.19 -17.24 -8.50
CA ILE A 24 -10.34 -16.90 -7.64
C ILE A 24 -10.12 -17.44 -6.23
N ARG A 25 -9.67 -18.70 -6.10
CA ARG A 25 -9.36 -19.30 -4.79
C ARG A 25 -8.25 -18.54 -4.06
N PHE A 26 -7.17 -18.19 -4.75
CA PHE A 26 -6.08 -17.39 -4.20
C PHE A 26 -6.60 -16.06 -3.65
N LEU A 27 -7.39 -15.32 -4.42
CA LEU A 27 -7.95 -14.03 -3.98
C LEU A 27 -8.88 -14.17 -2.78
N GLN A 28 -9.67 -15.25 -2.72
CA GLN A 28 -10.53 -15.54 -1.57
C GLN A 28 -9.73 -15.85 -0.29
N GLN A 29 -8.55 -16.46 -0.42
CA GLN A 29 -7.66 -16.74 0.71
C GLN A 29 -6.98 -15.47 1.26
N MET A 30 -6.80 -14.44 0.44
CA MET A 30 -6.18 -13.18 0.87
C MET A 30 -7.01 -12.41 1.92
N GLY A 31 -8.29 -12.79 2.11
CA GLY A 31 -9.14 -12.23 3.15
C GLY A 31 -9.30 -10.70 3.04
N TRP A 32 -9.77 -10.08 4.12
CA TRP A 32 -9.99 -8.62 4.18
C TRP A 32 -8.74 -7.86 4.66
N GLY A 33 -7.58 -8.53 4.67
CA GLY A 33 -6.47 -8.15 5.53
C GLY A 33 -6.78 -8.45 7.00
N ALA A 34 -5.76 -8.37 7.84
CA ALA A 34 -5.88 -8.43 9.30
C ALA A 34 -5.24 -7.16 9.87
N GLY A 35 -5.65 -6.79 11.08
CA GLY A 35 -5.19 -5.57 11.75
C GLY A 35 -6.26 -4.47 11.75
N ASP A 36 -6.04 -3.49 12.61
CA ASP A 36 -6.85 -2.28 12.67
C ASP A 36 -5.95 -1.12 12.26
N TYR A 37 -5.95 -0.80 10.96
CA TYR A 37 -5.15 0.30 10.44
C TYR A 37 -5.45 1.62 11.15
N THR A 38 -6.67 1.82 11.66
CA THR A 38 -7.01 3.04 12.40
C THR A 38 -6.26 3.08 13.73
N GLN A 39 -6.27 1.98 14.47
CA GLN A 39 -5.52 1.83 15.72
C GLN A 39 -4.00 1.89 15.49
N GLU A 40 -3.49 1.11 14.55
CA GLU A 40 -2.05 1.05 14.23
C GLU A 40 -1.51 2.40 13.78
N ARG A 41 -2.30 3.14 12.98
CA ARG A 41 -1.97 4.50 12.56
C ARG A 41 -1.98 5.45 13.75
N GLN A 42 -2.95 5.34 14.65
CA GLN A 42 -2.98 6.15 15.86
C GLN A 42 -1.71 5.90 16.67
N GLU A 43 -1.39 4.65 17.02
CA GLU A 43 -0.21 4.30 17.82
C GLU A 43 1.11 4.78 17.19
N SER A 44 1.23 4.69 15.86
CA SER A 44 2.46 5.06 15.15
C SER A 44 2.63 6.57 14.95
N LEU A 45 1.54 7.34 14.89
CA LEU A 45 1.54 8.75 14.50
C LEU A 45 0.90 9.69 15.53
N ASP A 46 0.50 9.20 16.71
CA ASP A 46 -0.19 9.99 17.75
C ASP A 46 0.58 11.26 18.13
N THR A 47 1.91 11.17 18.10
CA THR A 47 2.82 12.24 18.50
C THR A 47 3.33 13.06 17.32
N VAL A 48 3.01 12.69 16.08
CA VAL A 48 3.54 13.36 14.89
C VAL A 48 2.55 14.42 14.41
N THR A 49 2.88 15.67 14.64
CA THR A 49 2.12 16.79 14.06
C THR A 49 2.37 16.90 12.56
N ARG A 50 1.41 17.53 11.87
CA ARG A 50 1.55 17.81 10.44
C ARG A 50 2.74 18.73 10.17
N GLU A 51 2.97 19.70 11.05
CA GLU A 51 4.08 20.64 10.99
C GLU A 51 5.43 19.91 11.09
N GLU A 52 5.60 19.03 12.08
CA GLU A 52 6.82 18.23 12.25
C GLU A 52 7.07 17.31 11.05
N PHE A 53 6.02 16.68 10.52
CA PHE A 53 6.14 15.85 9.32
C PHE A 53 6.67 16.66 8.13
N LEU A 54 6.11 17.84 7.87
CA LEU A 54 6.52 18.69 6.76
C LEU A 54 7.94 19.22 6.93
N GLN A 55 8.33 19.57 8.16
CA GLN A 55 9.69 20.00 8.47
C GLN A 55 10.71 18.90 8.16
N ASN A 56 10.48 17.68 8.65
CA ASN A 56 11.32 16.52 8.38
C ASN A 56 11.45 16.23 6.86
N LEU A 57 10.36 16.38 6.12
CA LEU A 57 10.36 16.20 4.66
C LEU A 57 11.25 17.23 3.96
N TYR A 58 11.21 18.50 4.37
CA TYR A 58 12.06 19.54 3.80
C TYR A 58 13.54 19.29 4.08
N GLU A 59 13.89 18.89 5.30
CA GLU A 59 15.26 18.55 5.68
C GLU A 59 15.81 17.35 4.88
N LEU A 60 15.00 16.32 4.68
CA LEU A 60 15.34 15.17 3.83
C LEU A 60 15.63 15.56 2.39
N ARG A 61 14.87 16.52 1.84
CA ARG A 61 15.07 17.02 0.47
C ARG A 61 16.31 17.89 0.35
N ALA A 62 16.57 18.74 1.34
CA ALA A 62 17.77 19.58 1.38
C ALA A 62 19.04 18.72 1.42
N ARG A 63 19.10 17.70 2.30
CA ARG A 63 20.25 16.78 2.39
C ARG A 63 20.52 15.94 1.14
N LYS A 64 19.54 15.79 0.24
CA LYS A 64 19.71 15.07 -1.04
C LYS A 64 20.19 15.99 -2.17
N ALA A 65 20.17 17.30 -1.96
CA ALA A 65 20.61 18.28 -2.94
C ALA A 65 22.11 18.63 -2.80
N ASP A 66 22.72 18.24 -1.68
CA ASP A 66 24.18 18.27 -1.42
C ASP A 66 24.86 16.97 -1.88
#